data_AF-A0A7X0VT61-F1
#
_entry.id   AF-A0A7X0VT61-F1
#
_cell.length_a   1.000
_cell.length_b   1.000
_cell.length_c   1.000
_cell.angle_alpha   90.00
_cell.angle_beta   90.00
_cell.angle_gamma   90.00
#
_symmetry.space_group_name_H-M   'P 1'
#
loop_
_entity.id
_entity.type
_entity.pdbx_description
1 polymer ?
#
loop_
_entity_poly.entity_id
_entity_poly.type
_entity_poly.pdbx_seq_one_letter_code
_entity_poly.pdbx_strand_id
1 'polypeptide(L)'
;MKIEFKKKLPITIATIITSILTVVFASLSINNSNIYEFRILTQGSLCLTTFLSGLNCFVYQKQKVLAIFIWLISIFLLFVTVDTIITSVGI
;
A
#
# COMPACT_ATOMS: atom_id res chain seq x y z
N MET A 1 22.93 -25.95 -0.81
CA MET A 1 21.90 -25.01 -1.30
C MET A 1 21.35 -24.23 -0.10
N LYS A 2 22.08 -23.22 0.39
CA LYS A 2 21.80 -22.56 1.67
C LYS A 2 21.74 -21.05 1.44
N ILE A 3 20.62 -20.43 1.85
CA ILE A 3 20.43 -19.01 2.19
C ILE A 3 19.79 -18.05 1.14
N GLU A 4 19.50 -18.44 -0.10
CA GLU A 4 18.79 -17.50 -1.01
C GLU A 4 17.30 -17.30 -0.68
N PHE A 5 16.68 -18.25 0.02
CA PHE A 5 15.25 -18.19 0.39
C PHE A 5 14.93 -17.15 1.48
N LYS A 6 15.91 -16.72 2.28
CA LYS A 6 15.63 -15.84 3.44
C LYS A 6 15.41 -14.39 3.06
N LYS A 7 15.99 -13.92 1.95
CA LYS A 7 15.86 -12.50 1.56
C LYS A 7 14.47 -12.17 1.03
N LYS A 8 13.76 -13.08 0.36
CA LYS A 8 12.44 -12.81 -0.27
C LYS A 8 11.27 -12.73 0.72
N LEU A 9 11.40 -13.35 1.88
CA LEU A 9 10.32 -13.53 2.84
C LEU A 9 9.76 -12.22 3.45
N PRO A 10 10.57 -11.28 3.97
CA PRO A 10 10.05 -10.19 4.80
C PRO A 10 9.14 -9.23 4.04
N ILE A 11 9.51 -8.84 2.82
CA ILE A 11 8.69 -7.93 2.00
C ILE A 11 7.41 -8.63 1.55
N THR A 12 7.48 -9.91 1.21
CA THR A 12 6.31 -10.71 0.82
C THR A 12 5.32 -10.82 1.98
N ILE A 13 5.80 -11.12 3.19
CA ILE A 13 4.97 -11.20 4.40
C ILE A 13 4.35 -9.84 4.71
N ALA A 14 5.13 -8.75 4.66
CA ALA A 14 4.61 -7.41 4.87
C ALA A 14 3.50 -7.06 3.87
N THR A 15 3.68 -7.40 2.59
CA THR A 15 2.68 -7.18 1.54
C THR A 15 1.39 -7.95 1.80
N ILE A 16 1.47 -9.20 2.28
CA ILE A 16 0.29 -10.00 2.63
C ILE A 16 -0.46 -9.36 3.80
N ILE A 17 0.24 -8.98 4.87
CA ILE A 17 -0.36 -8.34 6.05
C ILE A 17 -1.05 -7.03 5.66
N THR A 18 -0.37 -6.17 4.90
CA THR A 18 -0.95 -4.89 4.48
C THR A 18 -2.13 -5.09 3.54
N SER A 19 -2.10 -6.12 2.68
CA SER A 19 -3.24 -6.47 1.82
C SER A 19 -4.47 -6.88 2.63
N ILE A 20 -4.30 -7.72 3.66
CA ILE A 20 -5.40 -8.11 4.56
C ILE A 20 -5.97 -6.89 5.27
N LEU A 21 -5.11 -6.03 5.83
CA LEU A 21 -5.54 -4.79 6.48
C LEU A 21 -6.29 -3.87 5.51
N THR A 22 -5.83 -3.75 4.27
CA THR A 22 -6.50 -2.95 3.24
C THR A 22 -7.92 -3.43 2.98
N VAL A 23 -8.14 -4.75 2.90
CA VAL A 23 -9.49 -5.33 2.72
C VAL A 23 -10.38 -5.04 3.94
N VAL A 24 -9.84 -5.15 5.16
CA VAL A 24 -10.57 -4.83 6.39
C VAL A 24 -10.96 -3.36 6.43
N PHE A 25 -10.02 -2.45 6.17
CA PHE A 25 -10.29 -1.01 6.15
C PHE A 25 -11.26 -0.62 5.03
N ALA A 26 -11.15 -1.22 3.84
CA ALA A 26 -12.08 -0.98 2.76
C ALA A 26 -13.51 -1.41 3.15
N SER A 27 -13.66 -2.57 3.79
CA SER A 27 -14.95 -3.07 4.28
C SER A 27 -15.55 -2.12 5.32
N LEU A 28 -14.74 -1.65 6.28
CA LEU A 28 -15.16 -0.68 7.28
C LEU A 28 -15.52 0.67 6.66
N SER A 29 -14.77 1.12 5.65
CA SER A 29 -15.00 2.36 4.93
C SER A 29 -16.29 2.32 4.10
N ILE A 30 -16.69 1.17 3.56
CA ILE A 30 -17.96 1.01 2.85
C ILE A 30 -19.13 1.10 3.83
N ASN A 31 -19.03 0.40 4.96
CA ASN A 31 -20.08 0.42 5.99
C ASN A 31 -20.20 1.76 6.72
N ASN A 32 -19.11 2.52 6.80
CA ASN A 32 -19.04 3.79 7.51
C ASN A 32 -18.51 4.90 6.58
N SER A 33 -19.18 5.10 5.44
CA SER A 33 -18.73 6.00 4.37
C SER A 33 -18.51 7.46 4.80
N ASN A 34 -19.19 7.91 5.85
CA ASN A 34 -19.06 9.27 6.40
C ASN A 34 -17.84 9.44 7.33
N ILE A 35 -17.15 8.36 7.69
CA ILE A 35 -16.00 8.40 8.60
C ILE A 35 -14.72 8.50 7.77
N TYR A 36 -14.11 9.68 7.75
CA TYR A 36 -12.89 9.95 7.01
C TYR A 36 -11.70 9.10 7.47
N GLU A 37 -11.65 8.71 8.74
CA GLU A 37 -10.57 7.88 9.29
C GLU A 37 -10.44 6.54 8.55
N PHE A 38 -11.56 5.87 8.27
CA PHE A 38 -11.52 4.60 7.52
C PHE A 38 -11.14 4.81 6.06
N ARG A 39 -11.49 5.96 5.45
CA ARG A 39 -11.05 6.30 4.09
C ARG A 39 -9.54 6.52 4.05
N ILE A 40 -9.00 7.29 5.00
CA ILE A 40 -7.56 7.56 5.13
C ILE A 40 -6.79 6.26 5.39
N LEU A 41 -7.27 5.41 6.30
CA LEU A 41 -6.65 4.10 6.58
C LEU A 41 -6.67 3.18 5.36
N THR A 42 -7.77 3.18 4.58
CA THR A 42 -7.86 2.40 3.33
C THR A 42 -6.88 2.91 2.29
N GLN A 43 -6.84 4.22 2.04
CA GLN A 43 -5.93 4.82 1.06
C GLN A 43 -4.46 4.65 1.47
N GLY A 44 -4.14 4.84 2.75
CA GLY A 44 -2.79 4.66 3.30
C GLY A 44 -2.31 3.20 3.24
N SER A 45 -3.17 2.24 3.59
CA SER A 45 -2.85 0.81 3.50
C SER A 45 -2.69 0.32 2.05
N LEU A 46 -3.51 0.83 1.14
CA LEU A 46 -3.37 0.60 -0.30
C LEU A 46 -2.04 1.17 -0.82
N CYS A 47 -1.72 2.42 -0.46
CA CYS A 47 -0.45 3.06 -0.80
C CYS A 47 0.76 2.24 -0.35
N LEU A 48 0.75 1.78 0.90
CA LEU A 48 1.82 0.95 1.46
C LEU A 48 1.94 -0.40 0.75
N THR A 49 0.80 -1.04 0.46
CA THR A 49 0.76 -2.32 -0.27
C THR A 49 1.34 -2.18 -1.67
N THR A 50 0.98 -1.11 -2.38
CA THR A 50 1.52 -0.78 -3.71
C THR A 50 3.03 -0.52 -3.63
N PHE A 51 3.50 0.24 -2.64
CA PHE A 51 4.93 0.49 -2.44
C PHE A 51 5.74 -0.80 -2.21
N LEU A 52 5.26 -1.67 -1.31
CA LEU A 52 5.88 -2.97 -1.01
C LEU A 52 5.87 -3.90 -2.23
N SER A 53 4.80 -3.86 -3.03
CA SER A 53 4.72 -4.60 -4.30
C SER A 53 5.77 -4.12 -5.31
N GLY A 54 5.99 -2.80 -5.39
CA GLY A 54 7.04 -2.21 -6.22
C GLY A 54 8.44 -2.64 -5.75
N LEU A 55 8.69 -2.61 -4.43
CA LEU A 55 9.93 -3.13 -3.84
C LEU A 55 10.14 -4.62 -4.14
N ASN A 56 9.08 -5.43 -4.04
CA ASN A 56 9.13 -6.86 -4.34
C ASN A 56 9.52 -7.09 -5.83
N CYS A 57 8.90 -6.34 -6.74
CA CYS A 57 9.20 -6.39 -8.17
C CYS A 57 10.65 -5.97 -8.47
N PHE A 58 11.13 -4.90 -7.84
CA PHE A 58 12.47 -4.37 -8.05
C PHE A 58 13.57 -5.30 -7.50
N VAL A 59 13.41 -5.74 -6.24
CA VAL A 59 14.45 -6.47 -5.51
C VAL A 59 14.52 -7.92 -5.95
N TYR A 60 13.37 -8.61 -6.06
CA TYR A 60 13.34 -10.07 -6.26
C TYR A 60 12.97 -10.51 -7.66
N GLN A 61 12.04 -9.82 -8.32
CA GLN A 61 11.63 -10.18 -9.69
C GLN A 61 12.53 -9.51 -10.75
N LYS A 62 13.36 -8.53 -10.35
CA LYS A 62 14.25 -7.74 -11.23
C LYS A 62 13.51 -6.99 -12.34
N GLN A 63 12.19 -6.81 -12.22
CA GLN A 63 11.36 -6.09 -13.18
C GLN A 63 11.36 -4.59 -12.86
N LYS A 64 12.46 -3.90 -13.19
CA LYS A 64 12.68 -2.50 -12.81
C LYS A 64 11.62 -1.54 -13.37
N VAL A 65 11.26 -1.72 -14.64
CA VAL A 65 10.27 -0.86 -15.32
C VAL A 65 8.90 -0.98 -14.64
N LEU A 66 8.44 -2.21 -14.37
CA LEU A 66 7.19 -2.45 -13.66
C LEU A 66 7.22 -1.86 -12.25
N ALA A 67 8.32 -2.04 -11.52
CA ALA A 67 8.48 -1.48 -10.18
C ALA A 67 8.36 0.06 -10.16
N ILE A 68 8.93 0.74 -11.17
CA ILE A 68 8.83 2.20 -11.29
C ILE A 68 7.37 2.62 -11.53
N PHE A 69 6.65 1.95 -12.42
CA PHE A 69 5.22 2.23 -12.64
C PHE A 69 4.40 2.01 -11.37
N ILE A 70 4.66 0.92 -10.64
CA ILE A 70 3.99 0.65 -9.36
C ILE A 70 4.31 1.75 -8.33
N TRP A 71 5.54 2.22 -8.26
CA TRP A 71 5.90 3.33 -7.35
C TRP A 71 5.26 4.65 -7.74
N LEU A 72 5.09 4.96 -9.03
CA LEU A 72 4.34 6.14 -9.47
C LEU A 72 2.89 6.08 -8.99
N ILE A 73 2.25 4.92 -9.07
CA ILE A 73 0.90 4.71 -8.53
C ILE A 73 0.88 4.93 -7.01
N SER A 74 1.88 4.41 -6.30
CA SER A 74 2.00 4.61 -4.84
C SER A 74 2.16 6.09 -4.47
N ILE A 75 2.97 6.86 -5.22
CA ILE A 75 3.13 8.31 -5.01
C ILE A 75 1.81 9.05 -5.23
N PHE A 76 1.08 8.69 -6.29
CA PHE A 76 -0.24 9.27 -6.55
C PHE A 76 -1.23 8.96 -5.42
N LEU A 77 -1.24 7.73 -4.90
CA LEU A 77 -2.08 7.35 -3.76
C LEU A 77 -1.71 8.11 -2.49
N LEU A 78 -0.43 8.35 -2.24
CA LEU A 78 0.03 9.18 -1.13
C LEU A 78 -0.52 10.61 -1.26
N PHE A 79 -0.45 11.20 -2.45
CA PHE A 79 -1.03 12.52 -2.73
C PHE A 79 -2.53 12.55 -2.43
N VAL A 80 -3.30 11.58 -2.92
CA VAL A 80 -4.75 11.48 -2.65
C VAL A 80 -5.04 11.30 -1.14
N THR A 81 -4.18 10.56 -0.43
CA THR A 81 -4.31 10.38 1.02
C THR A 81 -4.10 11.69 1.77
N VAL A 82 -3.08 12.46 1.39
CA VAL A 82 -2.79 13.78 1.98
C VAL A 82 -3.92 14.77 1.71
N ASP A 83 -4.43 14.81 0.48
CA ASP A 83 -5.57 15.65 0.10
C ASP A 83 -6.83 15.30 0.91
N THR A 84 -7.09 13.99 1.12
CA THR A 84 -8.20 13.52 1.95
C THR A 84 -8.02 13.93 3.42
N ILE A 85 -6.79 13.89 3.95
CA ILE A 85 -6.49 14.35 5.31
C ILE A 85 -6.76 15.84 5.43
N ILE A 86 -6.23 16.66 4.53
CA ILE A 86 -6.40 18.13 4.52
C ILE A 86 -7.90 18.47 4.50
N THR A 87 -8.65 17.87 3.56
CA THR A 87 -10.10 18.05 3.44
C THR A 87 -10.84 17.61 4.70
N SER A 88 -10.43 16.52 5.34
CA SER A 88 -11.07 16.02 6.55
C SER A 88 -10.84 16.90 7.79
N VAL A 89 -9.71 17.61 7.84
CA VAL A 89 -9.36 18.54 8.93
C VAL A 89 -9.97 19.94 8.68
N GLY A 90 -10.52 20.19 7.48
CA GLY A 90 -11.18 21.44 7.14
C GLY A 90 -10.20 22.59 6.86
N ILE A 91 -8.99 22.26 6.41
CA ILE A 91 -7.97 23.21 5.92
C ILE A 91 -8.07 23.29 4.40
#